data_AF-A0A2N3GIX7-F1
#
_entry.id   AF-A0A2N3GIX7-F1
#
_cell.length_a   1.000
_cell.length_b   1.000
_cell.length_c   1.000
_cell.angle_alpha   90.00
_cell.angle_beta   90.00
_cell.angle_gamma   90.00
#
_symmetry.space_group_name_H-M   'P 1'
#
loop_
_entity.id
_entity.type
_entity.pdbx_description
1 polymer ?
#
loop_
_entity_poly.entity_id
_entity_poly.type
_entity_poly.pdbx_seq_one_letter_code
_entity_poly.pdbx_strand_id
1 'polypeptide(L)'
;MAAVGNSLIQLVAELYSLIRHTARTIARLWAPLLALMLLGWATHQVSILIATEVSTVWPWGVIVVLAVGAVIQLATIVAVLRLVAVDLGIPKMLASASLREAVSDERDTSLVALLTITVLPFLGMYVAFGYLQSYAAELAIVAGYRKGIGDLLGALNPLESSTTMVVMLVLLATGYLFKKLIDPWLERSRYPLLLGMVQIVVEACLALLVLLGGFRVYQAFDLWLSGRRVAAWWDQLIAVILGPIPDAVQELAASAWTTIGGPFWTLGVNGLLRPLLWLAMAGLVFGSRVLTMADLWRVGEPVTEVSTRRERLLARLQSESETAQGVRVLVLKVQSKLWGGVDGTIIPAWQSLRLVLRAGWPFVGAFILGFTVLEVAGQQVDLWIARLIGGQLVGVWVRLNPFLDLVQMVLVMGITWVFLGVAYTRALSIFAARAGDGVTPVLTPDAPNPTRAVRARWVPALAIILVTVLVVTGAAQLPSKLDSDVAHAGVLKAVDLHEQRVAAAAPEFAKAITIRGRTVTTNQIFVVVTVMVSNPGPHADKVTAHFVSGSASYPAWGTGTPVAPPGFRVAQDVVFEVDPARVAGGHLSFSAMGESILLTGYQKTVDIDLEITPDAVATAHDVLEVYDLPDREAA
;
A
#
# COMPACT_ATOMS: atom_id res chain seq x y z
N MET A 1 -27.70 -27.41 7.49
CA MET A 1 -28.15 -26.61 6.33
C MET A 1 -29.08 -25.45 6.72
N ALA A 2 -30.17 -25.65 7.46
CA ALA A 2 -31.10 -24.56 7.86
C ALA A 2 -30.45 -23.38 8.62
N ALA A 3 -29.52 -23.66 9.56
CA ALA A 3 -28.79 -22.59 10.29
C ALA A 3 -27.87 -21.76 9.39
N VAL A 4 -27.28 -22.38 8.35
CA VAL A 4 -26.47 -21.69 7.34
C VAL A 4 -27.35 -20.76 6.51
N GLY A 5 -28.49 -21.28 6.04
CA GLY A 5 -29.47 -20.52 5.27
C GLY A 5 -29.96 -19.28 6.02
N ASN A 6 -30.35 -19.42 7.29
CA ASN A 6 -30.78 -18.29 8.10
C ASN A 6 -29.68 -17.25 8.31
N SER A 7 -28.42 -17.69 8.52
CA SER A 7 -27.29 -16.78 8.68
C SER A 7 -27.00 -16.00 7.39
N LEU A 8 -27.13 -16.65 6.24
CA LEU A 8 -26.92 -16.04 4.93
C LEU A 8 -28.03 -15.02 4.61
N ILE A 9 -29.30 -15.34 4.91
CA ILE A 9 -30.41 -14.40 4.77
C ILE A 9 -30.20 -13.17 5.66
N GLN A 10 -29.77 -13.35 6.90
CA GLN A 10 -29.45 -12.23 7.80
C GLN A 10 -28.29 -11.37 7.28
N LEU A 11 -27.24 -12.00 6.77
CA LEU A 11 -26.10 -11.28 6.18
C LEU A 11 -26.54 -10.45 4.98
N VAL A 12 -27.32 -11.02 4.06
CA VAL A 12 -27.82 -10.32 2.87
C VAL A 12 -28.75 -9.16 3.27
N ALA A 13 -29.62 -9.37 4.27
CA ALA A 13 -30.50 -8.32 4.77
C ALA A 13 -29.73 -7.15 5.41
N GLU A 14 -28.71 -7.44 6.22
CA GLU A 14 -27.84 -6.41 6.80
C GLU A 14 -27.03 -5.69 5.72
N LEU A 15 -26.48 -6.41 4.74
CA LEU A 15 -25.76 -5.81 3.62
C LEU A 15 -26.66 -4.85 2.84
N TYR A 16 -27.86 -5.30 2.47
CA TYR A 16 -28.83 -4.47 1.74
C TYR A 16 -29.22 -3.22 2.55
N SER A 17 -29.42 -3.37 3.87
CA SER A 17 -29.69 -2.25 4.76
C SER A 17 -28.55 -1.22 4.75
N LEU A 18 -27.30 -1.66 4.92
CA LEU A 18 -26.13 -0.79 4.89
C LEU A 18 -26.03 -0.05 3.55
N ILE A 19 -26.11 -0.76 2.42
CA ILE A 19 -26.04 -0.17 1.08
C ILE A 19 -27.14 0.87 0.87
N ARG A 20 -28.38 0.56 1.23
CA ARG A 20 -29.52 1.46 1.06
C ARG A 20 -29.36 2.74 1.88
N HIS A 21 -28.90 2.63 3.12
CA HIS A 21 -28.64 3.79 3.97
C HIS A 21 -27.47 4.62 3.46
N THR A 22 -26.38 3.98 3.03
CA THR A 22 -25.26 4.67 2.37
C THR A 22 -25.71 5.46 1.15
N ALA A 23 -26.45 4.84 0.23
CA ALA A 23 -26.93 5.52 -0.98
C ALA A 23 -27.82 6.75 -0.66
N ARG A 24 -28.71 6.64 0.34
CA ARG A 24 -29.55 7.76 0.80
C ARG A 24 -28.74 8.89 1.43
N THR A 25 -27.77 8.55 2.29
CA THR A 25 -26.90 9.55 2.92
C THR A 25 -26.04 10.26 1.89
N ILE A 26 -25.50 9.54 0.90
CA ILE A 26 -24.77 10.13 -0.23
C ILE A 26 -25.67 11.08 -1.01
N ALA A 27 -26.88 10.66 -1.39
CA ALA A 27 -27.79 11.50 -2.15
C ALA A 27 -28.13 12.83 -1.42
N ARG A 28 -28.24 12.79 -0.09
CA ARG A 28 -28.47 13.98 0.75
C ARG A 28 -27.25 14.87 0.90
N LEU A 29 -26.07 14.27 1.07
CA LEU A 29 -24.83 14.96 1.36
C LEU A 29 -23.92 15.14 0.14
N TRP A 30 -24.41 14.85 -1.08
CA TRP A 30 -23.56 14.81 -2.27
C TRP A 30 -22.79 16.11 -2.49
N ALA A 31 -23.47 17.26 -2.45
CA ALA A 31 -22.83 18.56 -2.68
C ALA A 31 -21.75 18.90 -1.64
N PRO A 32 -22.00 18.84 -0.30
CA PRO A 32 -20.96 19.13 0.66
C PRO A 32 -19.85 18.07 0.71
N LEU A 33 -20.16 16.79 0.44
CA LEU A 33 -19.14 15.74 0.28
C LEU A 33 -18.23 16.06 -0.90
N LEU A 34 -18.80 16.34 -2.07
CA LEU A 34 -18.05 16.68 -3.28
C LEU A 34 -17.15 17.91 -3.06
N ALA A 35 -17.66 18.95 -2.40
CA ALA A 35 -16.88 20.16 -2.10
C ALA A 35 -15.67 19.85 -1.20
N LEU A 36 -15.86 19.08 -0.13
CA LEU A 36 -14.76 18.66 0.75
C LEU A 36 -13.77 17.76 0.00
N MET A 37 -14.26 16.83 -0.82
CA MET A 37 -13.41 15.91 -1.58
C MET A 37 -12.56 16.62 -2.61
N LEU A 38 -13.14 17.59 -3.33
CA LEU A 38 -12.41 18.47 -4.25
C LEU A 38 -11.35 19.28 -3.52
N LEU A 39 -11.63 19.76 -2.30
CA LEU A 39 -10.65 20.47 -1.48
C LEU A 39 -9.47 19.56 -1.08
N GLY A 40 -9.76 18.34 -0.64
CA GLY A 40 -8.74 17.35 -0.29
C GLY A 40 -7.88 16.96 -1.49
N TRP A 41 -8.53 16.69 -2.63
CA TRP A 41 -7.87 16.37 -3.89
C TRP A 41 -7.00 17.53 -4.40
N ALA A 42 -7.52 18.76 -4.40
CA ALA A 42 -6.77 19.92 -4.86
C ALA A 42 -5.54 20.16 -3.99
N THR A 43 -5.68 19.99 -2.67
CA THR A 43 -4.55 20.14 -1.75
C THR A 43 -3.48 19.08 -1.99
N HIS A 44 -3.88 17.83 -2.21
CA HIS A 44 -2.98 16.73 -2.58
C HIS A 44 -2.17 17.04 -3.83
N GLN A 45 -2.86 17.41 -4.91
CA GLN A 45 -2.25 17.71 -6.21
C GLN A 45 -1.34 18.94 -6.14
N VAL A 46 -1.77 20.01 -5.46
CA VAL A 46 -0.93 21.19 -5.23
C VAL A 46 0.31 20.84 -4.41
N SER A 47 0.18 19.98 -3.40
CA SER A 47 1.30 19.48 -2.61
C SER A 47 2.33 18.76 -3.48
N ILE A 48 1.89 17.85 -4.37
CA ILE A 48 2.80 17.12 -5.27
C ILE A 48 3.49 18.08 -6.24
N LEU A 49 2.76 19.03 -6.82
CA LEU A 49 3.33 20.01 -7.73
C LEU A 49 4.37 20.90 -7.04
N ILE A 50 4.07 21.41 -5.84
CA ILE A 50 5.04 22.20 -5.06
C ILE A 50 6.24 21.34 -4.68
N ALA A 51 6.02 20.10 -4.24
CA ALA A 51 7.10 19.18 -3.89
C ALA A 51 8.03 18.91 -5.07
N THR A 52 7.50 18.81 -6.30
CA THR A 52 8.27 18.63 -7.53
C THR A 52 9.15 19.84 -7.88
N GLU A 53 8.70 21.06 -7.56
CA GLU A 53 9.53 22.26 -7.76
C GLU A 53 10.53 22.45 -6.61
N VAL A 54 10.15 22.09 -5.38
CA VAL A 54 11.06 22.14 -4.22
C VAL A 54 12.17 21.10 -4.34
N SER A 55 11.89 19.94 -4.95
CA SER A 55 12.86 18.84 -5.04
C SER A 55 14.14 19.22 -5.78
N THR A 56 14.07 20.14 -6.75
CA THR A 56 15.25 20.58 -7.52
C THR A 56 16.19 21.49 -6.74
N VAL A 57 15.66 22.20 -5.73
CA VAL A 57 16.44 23.16 -4.93
C VAL A 57 16.85 22.53 -3.59
N TRP A 58 15.93 21.81 -2.97
CA TRP A 58 16.12 21.19 -1.67
C TRP A 58 15.36 19.86 -1.60
N PRO A 59 16.01 18.73 -1.97
CA PRO A 59 15.38 17.40 -2.00
C PRO A 59 14.68 17.04 -0.69
N TRP A 60 15.28 17.37 0.46
CA TRP A 60 14.70 17.10 1.77
C TRP A 60 13.47 17.97 2.12
N GLY A 61 13.34 19.15 1.49
CA GLY A 61 12.19 20.04 1.64
C GLY A 61 10.89 19.41 1.13
N VAL A 62 10.99 18.45 0.20
CA VAL A 62 9.88 17.62 -0.29
C VAL A 62 9.09 16.99 0.86
N ILE A 63 9.78 16.47 1.87
CA ILE A 63 9.14 15.78 2.99
C ILE A 63 8.22 16.73 3.76
N VAL A 64 8.63 17.98 3.93
CA VAL A 64 7.82 19.00 4.61
C VAL A 64 6.58 19.35 3.78
N VAL A 65 6.74 19.55 2.47
CA VAL A 65 5.61 19.84 1.58
C VAL A 65 4.61 18.70 1.55
N LEU A 66 5.09 17.46 1.39
CA LEU A 66 4.24 16.26 1.40
C LEU A 66 3.56 16.06 2.76
N ALA A 67 4.26 16.31 3.87
CA ALA A 67 3.66 16.24 5.21
C ALA A 67 2.47 17.20 5.34
N VAL A 68 2.63 18.45 4.89
CA VAL A 68 1.55 19.44 4.91
C VAL A 68 0.37 18.99 4.05
N GLY A 69 0.64 18.52 2.83
CA GLY A 69 -0.39 17.97 1.93
C GLY A 69 -1.16 16.81 2.56
N ALA A 70 -0.44 15.82 3.12
CA ALA A 70 -1.03 14.66 3.78
C ALA A 70 -1.87 15.06 5.01
N VAL A 71 -1.40 16.02 5.83
CA VAL A 71 -2.14 16.51 7.00
C VAL A 71 -3.43 17.20 6.59
N ILE A 72 -3.41 18.06 5.56
CA ILE A 72 -4.63 18.73 5.10
C ILE A 72 -5.61 17.73 4.46
N GLN A 73 -5.10 16.73 3.74
CA GLN A 73 -5.94 15.65 3.23
C GLN A 73 -6.58 14.85 4.37
N LEU A 74 -5.82 14.45 5.39
CA LEU A 74 -6.36 13.79 6.58
C LEU A 74 -7.41 14.66 7.28
N ALA A 75 -7.17 15.97 7.41
CA ALA A 75 -8.14 16.91 7.96
C ALA A 75 -9.45 16.94 7.16
N THR A 76 -9.34 16.86 5.83
CA THR A 76 -10.50 16.77 4.94
C THR A 76 -11.28 15.48 5.16
N ILE A 77 -10.60 14.35 5.34
CA ILE A 77 -11.23 13.04 5.62
C ILE A 77 -11.97 13.08 6.94
N VAL A 78 -11.33 13.63 7.98
CA VAL A 78 -11.96 13.82 9.29
C VAL A 78 -13.18 14.73 9.18
N ALA A 79 -13.12 15.80 8.37
CA ALA A 79 -14.25 16.68 8.13
C ALA A 79 -15.41 15.98 7.42
N VAL A 80 -15.13 15.15 6.40
CA VAL A 80 -16.14 14.33 5.71
C VAL A 80 -16.79 13.34 6.68
N LEU A 81 -15.99 12.60 7.45
CA LEU A 81 -16.51 11.67 8.45
C LEU A 81 -17.37 12.42 9.47
N ARG A 82 -16.92 13.57 9.98
CA ARG A 82 -17.69 14.39 10.93
C ARG A 82 -19.01 14.87 10.33
N LEU A 83 -19.02 15.29 9.07
CA LEU A 83 -20.24 15.71 8.36
C LEU A 83 -21.24 14.55 8.29
N VAL A 84 -20.79 13.35 7.91
CA VAL A 84 -21.61 12.14 7.87
C VAL A 84 -22.14 11.79 9.27
N ALA A 85 -21.30 11.90 10.30
CA ALA A 85 -21.68 11.61 11.68
C ALA A 85 -22.79 12.52 12.20
N VAL A 86 -22.70 13.81 11.88
CA VAL A 86 -23.71 14.81 12.25
C VAL A 86 -25.03 14.53 11.54
N ASP A 87 -25.02 14.22 10.24
CA ASP A 87 -26.22 13.89 9.47
C ASP A 87 -26.91 12.61 9.98
N LEU A 88 -26.13 11.60 10.35
CA LEU A 88 -26.62 10.33 10.92
C LEU A 88 -27.04 10.45 12.40
N GLY A 89 -26.83 11.61 13.04
CA GLY A 89 -27.22 11.85 14.43
C GLY A 89 -26.38 11.09 15.47
N ILE A 90 -25.19 10.61 15.11
CA ILE A 90 -24.29 9.86 16.01
C ILE A 90 -23.99 10.63 17.30
N PRO A 91 -23.71 11.96 17.29
CA PRO A 91 -23.45 12.70 18.52
C PRO A 91 -24.61 12.66 19.51
N LYS A 92 -25.85 12.64 19.02
CA LYS A 92 -27.05 12.56 19.86
C LYS A 92 -27.19 11.17 20.48
N MET A 93 -26.93 10.11 19.71
CA MET A 93 -26.93 8.73 20.23
C MET A 93 -25.87 8.51 21.31
N LEU A 94 -24.67 9.04 21.09
CA LEU A 94 -23.59 8.94 22.07
C LEU A 94 -23.93 9.73 23.34
N ALA A 95 -24.52 10.93 23.20
CA ALA A 95 -25.00 11.71 24.34
C ALA A 95 -26.04 10.96 25.18
N SER A 96 -26.98 10.26 24.53
CA SER A 96 -28.00 9.48 25.24
C SER A 96 -27.45 8.20 25.89
N ALA A 97 -26.39 7.62 25.33
CA ALA A 97 -25.76 6.40 25.86
C ALA A 97 -24.75 6.67 26.98
N SER A 98 -24.17 7.88 27.05
CA SER A 98 -23.26 8.27 28.11
C SER A 98 -24.05 8.77 29.33
N LEU A 99 -24.13 7.95 30.39
CA LEU A 99 -24.79 8.20 31.69
C LEU A 99 -24.20 9.35 32.54
N ARG A 100 -23.42 10.29 31.96
CA ARG A 100 -22.82 11.41 32.70
C ARG A 100 -23.41 12.72 32.18
N GLU A 101 -23.88 13.56 33.12
CA GLU A 101 -24.29 14.94 32.86
C GLU A 101 -23.32 15.59 31.89
N ALA A 102 -23.89 16.17 30.84
CA ALA A 102 -23.20 16.90 29.79
C ALA A 102 -22.41 18.08 30.38
N VAL A 103 -21.24 17.81 30.94
CA VAL A 103 -20.18 18.80 30.97
C VAL A 103 -19.81 18.97 29.50
N SER A 104 -20.32 20.03 28.89
CA SER A 104 -19.92 20.47 27.56
C SER A 104 -18.42 20.75 27.61
N ASP A 105 -17.60 19.75 27.33
CA ASP A 105 -16.15 19.94 27.23
C ASP A 105 -15.95 20.80 25.99
N GLU A 106 -15.35 21.98 26.15
CA GLU A 106 -15.13 22.96 25.06
C GLU A 106 -14.30 22.33 23.91
N ARG A 107 -13.58 21.24 24.21
CA ARG A 107 -12.91 20.31 23.29
C ARG A 107 -13.85 19.65 22.27
N ASP A 108 -15.17 19.63 22.51
CA ASP A 108 -16.18 18.96 21.70
C ASP A 108 -16.57 19.70 20.41
N THR A 109 -16.33 21.02 20.35
CA THR A 109 -16.72 21.87 19.21
C THR A 109 -15.56 22.19 18.28
N SER A 110 -14.32 22.14 18.77
CA SER A 110 -13.15 22.50 17.98
C SER A 110 -12.71 21.33 17.09
N LEU A 111 -12.92 21.47 15.77
CA LEU A 111 -12.40 20.55 14.76
C LEU A 111 -10.89 20.33 14.90
N VAL A 112 -10.15 21.34 15.38
CA VAL A 112 -8.71 21.25 15.56
C VAL A 112 -8.34 20.37 16.74
N ALA A 113 -9.08 20.42 17.86
CA ALA A 113 -8.85 19.51 18.97
C ALA A 113 -9.09 18.05 18.55
N LEU A 114 -10.16 17.82 17.78
CA LEU A 114 -10.44 16.52 17.17
C LEU A 114 -9.31 16.09 16.23
N LEU A 115 -8.83 17.00 15.39
CA LEU A 115 -7.73 16.76 14.46
C LEU A 115 -6.46 16.37 15.21
N THR A 116 -6.06 17.11 16.25
CA THR A 116 -4.86 16.82 17.05
C THR A 116 -4.92 15.43 17.69
N ILE A 117 -6.09 15.01 18.18
CA ILE A 117 -6.25 13.68 18.81
C ILE A 117 -6.25 12.56 17.77
N THR A 118 -6.79 12.81 16.59
CA THR A 118 -7.04 11.77 15.58
C THR A 118 -5.97 11.66 14.51
N VAL A 119 -5.22 12.73 14.20
CA VAL A 119 -4.25 12.69 13.09
C VAL A 119 -3.13 11.71 13.36
N LEU A 120 -2.57 11.63 14.57
CA LEU A 120 -1.50 10.68 14.85
C LEU A 120 -1.91 9.21 14.58
N PRO A 121 -3.06 8.70 15.08
CA PRO A 121 -3.50 7.36 14.70
C PRO A 121 -3.85 7.22 13.22
N PHE A 122 -4.45 8.25 12.59
CA PHE A 122 -4.71 8.22 11.15
C PHE A 122 -3.42 8.12 10.35
N LEU A 123 -2.41 8.89 10.71
CA LEU A 123 -1.11 8.88 10.07
C LEU A 123 -0.43 7.51 10.23
N GLY A 124 -0.47 6.94 11.44
CA GLY A 124 0.03 5.59 11.70
C GLY A 124 -0.67 4.52 10.84
N MET A 125 -2.00 4.60 10.72
CA MET A 125 -2.77 3.76 9.81
C MET A 125 -2.38 3.99 8.34
N TYR A 126 -2.23 5.25 7.92
CA TYR A 126 -1.88 5.62 6.55
C TYR A 126 -0.53 5.06 6.14
N VAL A 127 0.43 5.11 7.06
CA VAL A 127 1.74 4.47 6.93
C VAL A 127 1.60 2.96 6.85
N ALA A 128 0.87 2.34 7.78
CA ALA A 128 0.74 0.88 7.87
C ALA A 128 0.13 0.24 6.61
N PHE A 129 -0.79 0.94 5.93
CA PHE A 129 -1.41 0.47 4.68
C PHE A 129 -0.74 1.00 3.41
N GLY A 130 0.40 1.69 3.52
CA GLY A 130 1.15 2.16 2.36
C GLY A 130 0.51 3.33 1.61
N TYR A 131 -0.50 4.02 2.15
CA TYR A 131 -1.07 5.22 1.53
C TYR A 131 -0.04 6.33 1.41
N LEU A 132 0.90 6.43 2.35
CA LEU A 132 1.96 7.43 2.26
C LEU A 132 3.02 7.07 1.20
N GLN A 133 3.19 5.77 0.92
CA GLN A 133 4.05 5.29 -0.16
C GLN A 133 3.46 5.65 -1.53
N SER A 134 2.13 5.66 -1.68
CA SER A 134 1.51 6.10 -2.95
C SER A 134 1.76 7.58 -3.24
N TYR A 135 1.85 8.45 -2.22
CA TYR A 135 2.26 9.87 -2.41
C TYR A 135 3.69 9.97 -2.90
N ALA A 136 4.60 9.21 -2.28
CA ALA A 136 6.00 9.20 -2.66
C ALA A 136 6.18 8.65 -4.08
N ALA A 137 5.40 7.62 -4.45
CA ALA A 137 5.36 7.08 -5.79
C ALA A 137 4.85 8.14 -6.78
N GLU A 138 3.68 8.73 -6.56
CA GLU A 138 3.10 9.76 -7.44
C GLU A 138 4.05 10.96 -7.60
N LEU A 139 4.71 11.39 -6.52
CA LEU A 139 5.75 12.42 -6.62
C LEU A 139 6.95 11.96 -7.46
N ALA A 140 7.47 10.75 -7.24
CA ALA A 140 8.59 10.24 -8.02
C ALA A 140 8.25 10.14 -9.52
N ILE A 141 7.01 9.78 -9.83
CA ILE A 141 6.45 9.74 -11.19
C ILE A 141 6.43 11.15 -11.79
N VAL A 142 5.81 12.11 -11.11
CA VAL A 142 5.66 13.49 -11.61
C VAL A 142 7.01 14.21 -11.70
N ALA A 143 7.89 14.02 -10.71
CA ALA A 143 9.24 14.57 -10.70
C ALA A 143 10.10 13.93 -11.79
N GLY A 144 10.04 12.61 -11.96
CA GLY A 144 10.71 11.88 -13.03
C GLY A 144 10.31 12.41 -14.41
N TYR A 145 9.01 12.57 -14.65
CA TYR A 145 8.50 13.10 -15.92
C TYR A 145 8.90 14.56 -16.19
N ARG A 146 8.89 15.42 -15.16
CA ARG A 146 9.17 16.87 -15.33
C ARG A 146 10.65 17.23 -15.31
N LYS A 147 11.46 16.49 -14.57
CA LYS A 147 12.85 16.85 -14.26
C LYS A 147 13.86 15.74 -14.62
N GLY A 148 13.39 14.55 -15.00
CA GLY A 148 14.19 13.36 -15.34
C GLY A 148 14.23 12.31 -14.22
N ILE A 149 14.28 11.01 -14.58
CA ILE A 149 14.45 9.91 -13.63
C ILE A 149 15.84 9.96 -12.97
N GLY A 150 15.88 9.93 -11.63
CA GLY A 150 17.07 9.56 -10.85
C GLY A 150 17.47 10.58 -9.78
N ASP A 151 17.25 11.87 -10.02
CA ASP A 151 17.75 12.94 -9.15
C ASP A 151 17.12 12.90 -7.75
N LEU A 152 15.79 12.71 -7.68
CA LEU A 152 15.07 12.73 -6.40
C LEU A 152 15.25 11.45 -5.57
N LEU A 153 15.10 10.27 -6.18
CA LEU A 153 15.14 9.00 -5.44
C LEU A 153 16.54 8.72 -4.88
N GLY A 154 17.59 9.08 -5.61
CA GLY A 154 18.95 8.94 -5.12
C GLY A 154 19.31 9.96 -4.05
N ALA A 155 18.93 11.23 -4.25
CA ALA A 155 19.15 12.29 -3.26
C ALA A 155 18.46 12.02 -1.91
N LEU A 156 17.34 11.28 -1.91
CA LEU A 156 16.60 10.90 -0.71
C LEU A 156 16.98 9.53 -0.14
N ASN A 157 17.87 8.77 -0.80
CA ASN A 157 18.25 7.44 -0.34
C ASN A 157 19.35 7.52 0.73
N PRO A 158 19.06 7.21 2.02
CA PRO A 158 20.06 7.31 3.08
C PRO A 158 21.22 6.32 2.93
N LEU A 159 21.09 5.29 2.08
CA LEU A 159 22.12 4.29 1.87
C LEU A 159 23.09 4.62 0.73
N GLU A 160 22.75 5.61 -0.10
CA GLU A 160 23.54 5.95 -1.27
C GLU A 160 24.83 6.70 -0.90
N SER A 161 24.76 7.54 0.13
CA SER A 161 25.91 8.30 0.64
C SER A 161 25.84 8.48 2.15
N SER A 162 27.01 8.45 2.80
CA SER A 162 27.14 8.73 4.23
C SER A 162 26.63 10.13 4.59
N THR A 163 26.78 11.10 3.69
CA THR A 163 26.22 12.46 3.86
C THR A 163 24.69 12.41 3.93
N THR A 164 24.03 11.67 3.03
CA THR A 164 22.57 11.52 3.00
C THR A 164 22.04 10.87 4.27
N MET A 165 22.75 9.85 4.78
CA MET A 165 22.45 9.23 6.07
C MET A 165 22.54 10.24 7.22
N VAL A 166 23.61 11.03 7.28
CA VAL A 166 23.81 12.05 8.34
C VAL A 166 22.72 13.11 8.27
N VAL A 167 22.37 13.61 7.07
CA VAL A 167 21.29 14.59 6.90
C VAL A 167 19.96 14.03 7.40
N MET A 168 19.63 12.78 7.06
CA MET A 168 18.41 12.12 7.56
C MET A 168 18.38 12.05 9.09
N LEU A 169 19.48 11.62 9.72
CA LEU A 169 19.60 11.52 11.17
C LEU A 169 19.49 12.88 11.86
N VAL A 170 20.11 13.91 11.28
CA VAL A 170 20.00 15.30 11.75
C VAL A 170 18.55 15.77 11.65
N LEU A 171 17.86 15.56 10.53
CA LEU A 171 16.45 15.94 10.37
C LEU A 171 15.53 15.22 11.35
N LEU A 172 15.75 13.92 11.60
CA LEU A 172 15.03 13.17 12.62
C LEU A 172 15.27 13.73 14.03
N ALA A 173 16.52 13.99 14.38
CA ALA A 173 16.88 14.56 15.69
C ALA A 173 16.28 15.96 15.86
N THR A 174 16.36 16.80 14.84
CA THR A 174 15.79 18.15 14.82
C THR A 174 14.27 18.12 14.92
N GLY A 175 13.58 17.30 14.13
CA GLY A 175 12.12 17.16 14.20
C GLY A 175 11.66 16.66 15.58
N TYR A 176 12.38 15.70 16.17
CA TYR A 176 12.08 15.21 17.52
C TYR A 176 12.31 16.29 18.58
N LEU A 177 13.37 17.09 18.45
CA LEU A 177 13.61 18.23 19.33
C LEU A 177 12.51 19.28 19.18
N PHE A 178 12.09 19.62 17.94
CA PHE A 178 10.97 20.53 17.69
C PHE A 178 9.69 20.04 18.35
N LYS A 179 9.32 18.76 18.21
CA LYS A 179 8.17 18.18 18.89
C LYS A 179 8.22 18.42 20.40
N LYS A 180 9.36 18.10 21.02
CA LYS A 180 9.57 18.27 22.46
C LYS A 180 9.52 19.74 22.93
N LEU A 181 9.88 20.68 22.05
CA LEU A 181 9.80 22.12 22.33
C LEU A 181 8.39 22.68 22.15
N ILE A 182 7.60 22.13 21.22
CA ILE A 182 6.23 22.58 20.95
C ILE A 182 5.29 22.21 22.10
N ASP A 183 5.44 21.03 22.70
CA ASP A 183 4.56 20.56 23.81
C ASP A 183 4.42 21.59 24.96
N PRO A 184 5.50 22.06 25.62
CA PRO A 184 5.38 23.05 26.69
C PRO A 184 4.97 24.44 26.19
N TRP A 185 5.12 24.72 24.89
CA TRP A 185 4.71 25.99 24.31
C TRP A 185 3.21 25.99 23.98
N LEU A 186 2.67 24.86 23.55
CA LEU A 186 1.24 24.64 23.35
C LEU A 186 0.47 24.84 24.67
N GLU A 187 1.00 24.34 25.78
CA GLU A 187 0.40 24.52 27.12
C GLU A 187 0.35 25.99 27.58
N ARG A 188 1.28 26.83 27.10
CA ARG A 188 1.40 28.24 27.51
C ARG A 188 0.81 29.24 26.52
N SER A 189 0.55 28.84 25.28
CA SER A 189 0.21 29.77 24.22
C SER A 189 -1.27 30.17 24.22
N ARG A 190 -1.53 31.42 23.85
CA ARG A 190 -2.88 31.94 23.59
C ARG A 190 -3.48 31.43 22.27
N TYR A 191 -2.66 30.86 21.38
CA TYR A 191 -3.08 30.37 20.06
C TYR A 191 -2.83 28.86 19.91
N PRO A 192 -3.57 28.02 20.66
CA PRO A 192 -3.37 26.57 20.65
C PRO A 192 -3.63 25.94 19.27
N LEU A 193 -4.44 26.59 18.42
CA LEU A 193 -4.81 26.07 17.11
C LEU A 193 -3.62 26.03 16.14
N LEU A 194 -2.91 27.16 15.95
CA LEU A 194 -1.78 27.24 15.03
C LEU A 194 -0.64 26.33 15.50
N LEU A 195 -0.39 26.29 16.81
CA LEU A 195 0.63 25.44 17.41
C LEU A 195 0.31 23.95 17.28
N GLY A 196 -0.96 23.57 17.47
CA GLY A 196 -1.42 22.21 17.22
C GLY A 196 -1.22 21.79 15.76
N MET A 197 -1.55 22.66 14.80
CA MET A 197 -1.30 22.38 13.37
C MET A 197 0.19 22.19 13.07
N VAL A 198 1.05 23.04 13.63
CA VAL A 198 2.51 22.91 13.47
C VAL A 198 3.01 21.61 14.08
N GLN A 199 2.52 21.23 15.26
CA GLN A 199 2.85 19.96 15.90
C GLN A 199 2.48 18.77 15.02
N ILE A 200 1.25 18.76 14.48
CA ILE A 200 0.76 17.72 13.60
C ILE A 200 1.63 17.60 12.34
N VAL A 201 2.01 18.74 11.73
CA VAL A 201 2.90 18.76 10.57
C VAL A 201 4.28 18.21 10.92
N VAL A 202 4.85 18.60 12.06
CA VAL A 202 6.14 18.07 12.54
C VAL A 202 6.07 16.55 12.77
N GLU A 203 4.98 16.05 13.34
CA GLU A 203 4.75 14.61 13.50
C GLU A 203 4.62 13.89 12.15
N ALA A 204 3.92 14.48 11.18
CA ALA A 204 3.83 13.97 9.82
C ALA A 204 5.19 13.92 9.11
N CYS A 205 6.00 14.97 9.25
CA CYS A 205 7.38 14.99 8.74
C CYS A 205 8.23 13.87 9.36
N LEU A 206 8.14 13.67 10.68
CA LEU A 206 8.86 12.61 11.36
C LEU A 206 8.40 11.23 10.90
N ALA A 207 7.10 11.01 10.75
CA ALA A 207 6.57 9.74 10.24
C ALA A 207 7.04 9.47 8.81
N LEU A 208 7.05 10.48 7.93
CA LEU A 208 7.59 10.39 6.58
C LEU A 208 9.09 10.05 6.57
N LEU A 209 9.88 10.74 7.39
CA LEU A 209 11.32 10.47 7.54
C LEU A 209 11.58 9.05 8.03
N VAL A 210 10.84 8.61 9.05
CA VAL A 210 10.94 7.24 9.58
C VAL A 210 10.48 6.22 8.56
N LEU A 211 9.45 6.52 7.75
CA LEU A 211 9.01 5.62 6.69
C LEU A 211 10.08 5.47 5.62
N LEU A 212 10.53 6.60 5.06
CA LEU A 212 11.54 6.63 4.00
C LEU A 212 12.86 5.99 4.45
N GLY A 213 13.35 6.39 5.63
CA GLY A 213 14.59 5.88 6.21
C GLY A 213 14.45 4.45 6.70
N GLY A 214 13.37 4.15 7.41
CA GLY A 214 13.11 2.87 8.04
C GLY A 214 12.95 1.74 7.04
N PHE A 215 12.24 1.94 5.92
CA PHE A 215 12.15 0.91 4.88
C PHE A 215 13.50 0.60 4.25
N ARG A 216 14.32 1.62 3.98
CA ARG A 216 15.66 1.42 3.43
C ARG A 216 16.59 0.73 4.42
N VAL A 217 16.59 1.18 5.67
CA VAL A 217 17.36 0.53 6.74
C VAL A 217 16.91 -0.91 6.96
N TYR A 218 15.60 -1.17 6.93
CA TYR A 218 15.06 -2.54 7.03
C TYR A 218 15.51 -3.40 5.85
N GLN A 219 15.41 -2.91 4.61
CA GLN A 219 15.90 -3.63 3.42
C GLN A 219 17.40 -3.90 3.50
N ALA A 220 18.21 -2.90 3.88
CA ALA A 220 19.64 -3.08 4.05
C ALA A 220 19.97 -4.06 5.18
N PHE A 221 19.22 -4.02 6.27
CA PHE A 221 19.36 -4.94 7.39
C PHE A 221 18.99 -6.36 6.99
N ASP A 222 17.90 -6.54 6.22
CA ASP A 222 17.45 -7.82 5.71
C ASP A 222 18.47 -8.43 4.73
N LEU A 223 18.99 -7.63 3.80
CA LEU A 223 20.08 -8.01 2.89
C LEU A 223 21.39 -8.33 3.65
N TRP A 224 21.70 -7.56 4.69
CA TRP A 224 22.85 -7.81 5.56
C TRP A 224 22.69 -9.09 6.37
N LEU A 225 21.50 -9.35 6.91
CA LEU A 225 21.20 -10.50 7.76
C LEU A 225 21.18 -11.80 6.95
N SER A 226 20.54 -11.78 5.78
CA SER A 226 20.47 -12.90 4.84
C SER A 226 21.86 -13.37 4.36
N GLY A 227 22.83 -12.46 4.24
CA GLY A 227 24.21 -12.82 3.90
C GLY A 227 25.06 -13.37 5.07
N ARG A 228 24.54 -13.41 6.30
CA ARG A 228 25.31 -13.78 7.51
C ARG A 228 25.03 -15.22 7.95
N ARG A 229 26.01 -15.80 8.66
CA ARG A 229 25.85 -17.09 9.38
C ARG A 229 24.68 -17.11 10.37
N VAL A 230 24.18 -15.95 10.79
CA VAL A 230 22.99 -15.86 11.67
C VAL A 230 21.72 -16.29 10.95
N ALA A 231 21.56 -15.96 9.66
CA ALA A 231 20.45 -16.48 8.86
C ALA A 231 20.56 -18.01 8.73
N ALA A 232 21.74 -18.52 8.37
CA ALA A 232 21.98 -19.96 8.31
C ALA A 232 21.76 -20.67 9.67
N TRP A 233 22.12 -20.04 10.78
CA TRP A 233 21.84 -20.55 12.12
C TRP A 233 20.34 -20.51 12.45
N TRP A 234 19.62 -19.47 12.05
CA TRP A 234 18.17 -19.36 12.20
C TRP A 234 17.46 -20.44 11.38
N ASP A 235 17.88 -20.66 10.14
CA ASP A 235 17.41 -21.73 9.27
C ASP A 235 17.70 -23.10 9.90
N GLN A 236 18.88 -23.29 10.48
CA GLN A 236 19.22 -24.51 11.24
C GLN A 236 18.35 -24.66 12.49
N LEU A 237 18.05 -23.59 13.22
CA LEU A 237 17.21 -23.63 14.41
C LEU A 237 15.76 -24.00 14.06
N ILE A 238 15.23 -23.43 12.97
CA ILE A 238 13.94 -23.83 12.39
C ILE A 238 14.01 -25.31 11.99
N ALA A 239 15.06 -25.75 11.32
CA ALA A 239 15.24 -27.15 10.92
C ALA A 239 15.38 -28.11 12.12
N VAL A 240 15.94 -27.68 13.24
CA VAL A 240 16.01 -28.50 14.48
C VAL A 240 14.64 -28.58 15.16
N ILE A 241 13.89 -27.47 15.20
CA ILE A 241 12.53 -27.45 15.76
C ILE A 241 11.57 -28.27 14.91
N LEU A 242 11.70 -28.19 13.58
CA LEU A 242 10.86 -28.91 12.63
C LEU A 242 11.38 -30.32 12.34
N GLY A 243 12.65 -30.64 12.59
CA GLY A 243 13.28 -31.92 12.26
C GLY A 243 12.60 -33.19 12.81
N PRO A 244 11.90 -33.17 13.95
CA PRO A 244 11.07 -34.30 14.40
C PRO A 244 9.82 -34.53 13.54
N ILE A 245 9.43 -33.56 12.72
CA ILE A 245 8.30 -33.62 11.79
C ILE A 245 8.80 -34.27 10.50
N PRO A 246 8.16 -35.35 10.00
CA PRO A 246 8.56 -36.01 8.77
C PRO A 246 8.68 -35.02 7.60
N ASP A 247 9.67 -35.21 6.72
CA ASP A 247 9.94 -34.31 5.59
C ASP A 247 8.70 -34.04 4.72
N ALA A 248 7.87 -35.06 4.50
CA ALA A 248 6.61 -34.94 3.78
C ALA A 248 5.62 -33.94 4.43
N VAL A 249 5.61 -33.85 5.77
CA VAL A 249 4.76 -32.90 6.50
C VAL A 249 5.37 -31.50 6.49
N GLN A 250 6.71 -31.38 6.49
CA GLN A 250 7.38 -30.08 6.33
C GLN A 250 7.17 -29.50 4.93
N GLU A 251 7.27 -30.33 3.89
CA GLU A 251 7.00 -29.94 2.50
C GLU A 251 5.52 -29.60 2.32
N LEU A 252 4.61 -30.40 2.90
CA LEU A 252 3.18 -30.07 2.94
C LEU A 252 2.91 -28.77 3.71
N ALA A 253 3.60 -28.51 4.82
CA ALA A 253 3.44 -27.29 5.61
C ALA A 253 4.02 -26.07 4.91
N ALA A 254 5.16 -26.19 4.26
CA ALA A 254 5.76 -25.12 3.46
C ALA A 254 4.91 -24.82 2.22
N SER A 255 4.46 -25.86 1.50
CA SER A 255 3.52 -25.74 0.39
C SER A 255 2.17 -25.19 0.84
N ALA A 256 1.64 -25.63 1.98
CA ALA A 256 0.43 -25.07 2.58
C ALA A 256 0.66 -23.63 3.04
N TRP A 257 1.83 -23.26 3.55
CA TRP A 257 2.11 -21.88 3.96
C TRP A 257 2.28 -20.96 2.75
N THR A 258 2.91 -21.39 1.67
CA THR A 258 3.00 -20.59 0.44
C THR A 258 1.66 -20.50 -0.27
N THR A 259 0.92 -21.61 -0.33
CA THR A 259 -0.39 -21.70 -1.02
C THR A 259 -1.52 -21.07 -0.20
N ILE A 260 -1.52 -21.25 1.13
CA ILE A 260 -2.56 -20.77 2.03
C ILE A 260 -2.06 -19.55 2.79
N GLY A 261 -0.90 -19.64 3.46
CA GLY A 261 -0.39 -18.56 4.32
C GLY A 261 -0.15 -17.24 3.59
N GLY A 262 0.40 -17.26 2.37
CA GLY A 262 0.57 -16.06 1.55
C GLY A 262 -0.78 -15.37 1.24
N PRO A 263 -1.69 -16.03 0.51
CA PRO A 263 -3.01 -15.48 0.24
C PRO A 263 -3.82 -15.20 1.50
N PHE A 264 -3.77 -16.06 2.53
CA PHE A 264 -4.51 -15.88 3.78
C PHE A 264 -3.99 -14.68 4.58
N TRP A 265 -2.68 -14.45 4.61
CA TRP A 265 -2.13 -13.25 5.25
C TRP A 265 -2.58 -12.00 4.50
N THR A 266 -2.48 -12.00 3.16
CA THR A 266 -2.96 -10.89 2.33
C THR A 266 -4.47 -10.68 2.49
N LEU A 267 -5.27 -11.74 2.48
CA LEU A 267 -6.72 -11.70 2.69
C LEU A 267 -7.11 -11.31 4.12
N GLY A 268 -6.36 -11.79 5.11
CA GLY A 268 -6.60 -11.50 6.51
C GLY A 268 -6.24 -10.06 6.86
N VAL A 269 -5.09 -9.58 6.38
CA VAL A 269 -4.66 -8.20 6.62
C VAL A 269 -5.44 -7.22 5.74
N ASN A 270 -5.49 -7.44 4.43
CA ASN A 270 -6.13 -6.48 3.51
C ASN A 270 -7.64 -6.67 3.45
N GLY A 271 -8.14 -7.92 3.46
CA GLY A 271 -9.57 -8.19 3.35
C GLY A 271 -10.33 -8.08 4.67
N LEU A 272 -9.72 -8.42 5.82
CA LEU A 272 -10.39 -8.39 7.13
C LEU A 272 -9.92 -7.21 7.99
N LEU A 273 -8.62 -7.09 8.23
CA LEU A 273 -8.08 -6.12 9.19
C LEU A 273 -8.21 -4.67 8.69
N ARG A 274 -7.99 -4.41 7.40
CA ARG A 274 -8.12 -3.09 6.80
C ARG A 274 -9.51 -2.48 6.94
N PRO A 275 -10.63 -3.13 6.53
CA PRO A 275 -11.97 -2.61 6.78
C PRO A 275 -12.24 -2.35 8.26
N LEU A 276 -11.82 -3.29 9.12
CA LEU A 276 -12.03 -3.20 10.55
C LEU A 276 -11.27 -2.03 11.19
N LEU A 277 -10.03 -1.79 10.78
CA LEU A 277 -9.25 -0.64 11.22
C LEU A 277 -9.86 0.67 10.72
N TRP A 278 -10.31 0.74 9.46
CA TRP A 278 -11.03 1.91 8.95
C TRP A 278 -12.30 2.22 9.74
N LEU A 279 -13.05 1.18 10.12
CA LEU A 279 -14.24 1.32 10.94
C LEU A 279 -13.91 1.75 12.37
N ALA A 280 -12.82 1.24 12.93
CA ALA A 280 -12.31 1.66 14.24
C ALA A 280 -11.91 3.15 14.24
N MET A 281 -11.28 3.62 13.15
CA MET A 281 -10.90 5.02 12.96
C MET A 281 -12.11 5.92 12.75
N ALA A 282 -13.10 5.48 11.97
CA ALA A 282 -14.37 6.18 11.88
C ALA A 282 -14.98 6.32 13.29
N GLY A 283 -14.98 5.24 14.07
CA GLY A 283 -15.38 5.25 15.47
C GLY A 283 -14.58 6.20 16.36
N LEU A 284 -13.28 6.39 16.11
CA LEU A 284 -12.45 7.36 16.82
C LEU A 284 -12.86 8.81 16.49
N VAL A 285 -13.15 9.11 15.22
CA VAL A 285 -13.63 10.43 14.77
C VAL A 285 -15.02 10.73 15.32
N PHE A 286 -15.89 9.73 15.37
CA PHE A 286 -17.26 9.86 15.85
C PHE A 286 -17.34 9.89 17.38
N GLY A 287 -16.46 9.13 18.04
CA GLY A 287 -16.46 8.82 19.46
C GLY A 287 -15.32 9.47 20.26
N SER A 288 -14.74 10.58 19.78
CA SER A 288 -13.75 11.36 20.55
C SER A 288 -14.28 11.86 21.90
N ARG A 289 -15.59 11.72 22.15
CA ARG A 289 -16.16 11.61 23.49
C ARG A 289 -15.66 10.30 24.11
N VAL A 290 -14.46 10.35 24.66
CA VAL A 290 -13.90 9.27 25.46
C VAL A 290 -14.92 8.92 26.55
N LEU A 291 -15.73 7.89 26.29
CA LEU A 291 -16.24 7.05 27.36
C LEU A 291 -14.99 6.56 28.06
N THR A 292 -14.65 7.21 29.17
CA THR A 292 -13.53 6.82 30.01
C THR A 292 -13.63 5.33 30.23
N MET A 293 -12.49 4.62 30.21
CA MET A 293 -12.43 3.16 30.31
C MET A 293 -13.29 2.56 31.45
N ALA A 294 -13.54 3.36 32.50
CA ALA A 294 -14.43 3.06 33.61
C ALA A 294 -15.93 3.04 33.26
N ASP A 295 -16.41 3.91 32.37
CA ASP A 295 -17.84 4.03 32.03
C ASP A 295 -18.28 2.89 31.10
N LEU A 296 -17.44 2.51 30.13
CA LEU A 296 -17.71 1.35 29.25
C LEU A 296 -17.61 -0.01 29.95
N TRP A 297 -16.81 -0.11 31.01
CA TRP A 297 -16.77 -1.30 31.88
C TRP A 297 -17.96 -1.35 32.83
N ARG A 298 -18.46 -0.20 33.28
CA ARG A 298 -19.66 -0.08 34.14
C ARG A 298 -20.97 -0.39 33.43
N VAL A 299 -21.08 -0.13 32.12
CA VAL A 299 -22.31 -0.37 31.34
C VAL A 299 -22.63 -1.87 31.14
N GLY A 300 -21.73 -2.79 31.52
CA GLY A 300 -21.93 -4.23 31.35
C GLY A 300 -21.87 -5.09 32.61
N GLU A 301 -21.50 -4.53 33.77
CA GLU A 301 -21.45 -5.25 35.05
C GLU A 301 -22.59 -4.78 35.96
N PRO A 302 -23.43 -5.70 36.49
CA PRO A 302 -24.34 -5.34 37.57
C PRO A 302 -23.49 -4.80 38.73
N VAL A 303 -23.94 -3.70 39.33
CA VAL A 303 -23.27 -2.99 40.43
C VAL A 303 -23.19 -3.90 41.66
N THR A 304 -22.21 -4.79 41.72
CA THR A 304 -21.91 -5.62 42.90
C THR A 304 -20.39 -5.83 43.05
N GLU A 305 -19.77 -5.03 43.91
CA GLU A 305 -18.62 -5.30 44.81
C GLU A 305 -17.20 -5.65 44.27
N VAL A 306 -16.94 -5.87 42.98
CA VAL A 306 -15.61 -6.34 42.51
C VAL A 306 -14.50 -5.26 42.43
N SER A 307 -14.82 -3.98 42.70
CA SER A 307 -13.93 -2.82 42.45
C SER A 307 -12.63 -2.79 43.27
N THR A 308 -12.58 -3.39 44.45
CA THR A 308 -11.46 -3.18 45.40
C THR A 308 -10.20 -4.02 45.14
N ARG A 309 -10.30 -5.13 44.39
CA ARG A 309 -9.18 -6.08 44.26
C ARG A 309 -8.19 -5.70 43.15
N ARG A 310 -8.69 -5.08 42.08
CA ARG A 310 -7.88 -4.75 40.89
C ARG A 310 -7.13 -3.43 41.04
N GLU A 311 -7.74 -2.44 41.69
CA GLU A 311 -7.07 -1.19 42.05
C GLU A 311 -5.87 -1.44 42.99
N ARG A 312 -6.01 -2.37 43.94
CA ARG A 312 -4.91 -2.79 44.82
C ARG A 312 -3.77 -3.50 44.07
N LEU A 313 -4.09 -4.19 42.97
CA LEU A 313 -3.12 -4.92 42.17
C LEU A 313 -2.35 -3.98 41.23
N LEU A 314 -3.02 -2.95 40.68
CA LEU A 314 -2.40 -1.89 39.91
C LEU A 314 -1.51 -0.99 40.78
N ALA A 315 -1.96 -0.65 42.00
CA ALA A 315 -1.14 0.09 42.96
C ALA A 315 0.14 -0.69 43.35
N ARG A 316 0.07 -2.01 43.47
CA ARG A 316 1.25 -2.87 43.70
C ARG A 316 2.22 -2.88 42.54
N LEU A 317 1.72 -3.01 41.30
CA LEU A 317 2.57 -3.02 40.10
C LEU A 317 3.24 -1.66 39.84
N GLN A 318 2.58 -0.55 40.18
CA GLN A 318 3.21 0.77 40.12
C GLN A 318 4.34 0.90 41.16
N SER A 319 4.15 0.38 42.38
CA SER A 319 5.19 0.41 43.42
C SER A 319 6.42 -0.46 43.12
N GLU A 320 6.26 -1.57 42.38
CA GLU A 320 7.38 -2.43 41.96
C GLU A 320 8.17 -1.86 40.77
N SER A 321 7.61 -0.92 40.01
CA SER A 321 8.28 -0.31 38.86
C SER A 321 9.33 0.75 39.23
N GLU A 322 9.28 1.29 40.44
CA GLU A 322 10.24 2.29 40.94
C GLU A 322 11.57 1.69 41.41
N THR A 323 11.65 0.38 41.60
CA THR A 323 12.82 -0.31 42.21
C THR A 323 13.71 -1.07 41.23
N ALA A 324 13.38 -1.16 39.95
CA ALA A 324 14.24 -1.81 38.97
C ALA A 324 15.38 -0.87 38.53
N GLN A 325 16.63 -1.15 38.91
CA GLN A 325 17.83 -0.47 38.37
C GLN A 325 18.52 -1.34 37.32
N GLY A 326 18.94 -0.74 36.20
CA GLY A 326 19.80 -1.38 35.19
C GLY A 326 19.37 -1.14 33.74
N VAL A 327 20.17 -1.60 32.77
CA VAL A 327 19.98 -1.46 31.30
C VAL A 327 18.56 -1.83 30.83
N ARG A 328 17.87 -2.69 31.58
CA ARG A 328 16.45 -3.00 31.38
C ARG A 328 15.54 -1.78 31.53
N VAL A 329 15.83 -0.80 32.39
CA VAL A 329 15.13 0.49 32.45
C VAL A 329 15.47 1.37 31.26
N LEU A 330 16.67 1.29 30.69
CA LEU A 330 17.00 2.04 29.49
C LEU A 330 16.29 1.43 28.27
N VAL A 331 16.27 0.10 28.13
CA VAL A 331 15.51 -0.61 27.10
C VAL A 331 14.01 -0.44 27.32
N LEU A 332 13.50 -0.56 28.54
CA LEU A 332 12.08 -0.32 28.86
C LEU A 332 11.70 1.16 28.76
N LYS A 333 12.61 2.12 28.99
CA LYS A 333 12.36 3.56 28.73
C LYS A 333 12.45 3.89 27.26
N VAL A 334 13.34 3.27 26.49
CA VAL A 334 13.40 3.46 25.04
C VAL A 334 12.19 2.80 24.39
N GLN A 335 11.83 1.60 24.82
CA GLN A 335 10.63 0.89 24.40
C GLN A 335 9.37 1.62 24.87
N SER A 336 9.24 2.02 26.13
CA SER A 336 8.06 2.77 26.60
C SER A 336 8.02 4.21 26.10
N LYS A 337 9.11 4.78 25.58
CA LYS A 337 9.11 6.13 24.98
C LYS A 337 8.92 6.11 23.48
N LEU A 338 9.32 5.03 22.79
CA LEU A 338 8.95 4.76 21.40
C LEU A 338 7.52 4.22 21.28
N TRP A 339 7.09 3.38 22.22
CA TRP A 339 5.77 2.73 22.23
C TRP A 339 4.75 3.37 23.16
N GLY A 340 5.15 4.16 24.17
CA GLY A 340 4.18 4.77 25.10
C GLY A 340 3.34 5.88 24.49
N GLY A 341 3.82 6.53 23.41
CA GLY A 341 2.99 7.39 22.58
C GLY A 341 1.99 6.59 21.72
N VAL A 342 2.37 5.37 21.34
CA VAL A 342 1.55 4.46 20.53
C VAL A 342 0.46 3.81 21.38
N ASP A 343 0.76 3.41 22.62
CA ASP A 343 -0.19 2.79 23.55
C ASP A 343 -1.36 3.73 23.89
N GLY A 344 -1.11 5.02 24.13
CA GLY A 344 -2.16 6.00 24.43
C GLY A 344 -3.18 6.17 23.29
N THR A 345 -2.77 5.87 22.06
CA THR A 345 -3.55 6.12 20.85
C THR A 345 -4.18 4.84 20.27
N ILE A 346 -3.48 3.70 20.34
CA ILE A 346 -3.99 2.42 19.84
C ILE A 346 -5.09 1.87 20.74
N ILE A 347 -5.01 2.09 22.05
CA ILE A 347 -5.99 1.54 23.01
C ILE A 347 -7.42 1.99 22.69
N PRO A 348 -7.72 3.29 22.46
CA PRO A 348 -9.05 3.75 22.04
C PRO A 348 -9.54 3.12 20.74
N ALA A 349 -8.69 3.03 19.72
CA ALA A 349 -9.05 2.42 18.43
C ALA A 349 -9.33 0.92 18.57
N TRP A 350 -8.56 0.22 19.39
CA TRP A 350 -8.81 -1.20 19.68
C TRP A 350 -10.15 -1.41 20.41
N GLN A 351 -10.54 -0.48 21.28
CA GLN A 351 -11.81 -0.54 21.98
C GLN A 351 -13.00 -0.28 21.07
N SER A 352 -12.92 0.72 20.19
CA SER A 352 -13.96 0.95 19.17
C SER A 352 -14.12 -0.28 18.27
N LEU A 353 -12.99 -0.90 17.88
CA LEU A 353 -13.01 -2.16 17.14
C LEU A 353 -13.69 -3.29 17.92
N ARG A 354 -13.38 -3.43 19.22
CA ARG A 354 -14.03 -4.44 20.07
C ARG A 354 -15.54 -4.23 20.18
N LEU A 355 -16.01 -2.99 20.25
CA LEU A 355 -17.44 -2.65 20.26
C LEU A 355 -18.12 -3.06 18.95
N VAL A 356 -17.48 -2.77 17.82
CA VAL A 356 -17.95 -3.17 16.50
C VAL A 356 -18.02 -4.69 16.37
N LEU A 357 -16.98 -5.42 16.79
CA LEU A 357 -16.95 -6.88 16.76
C LEU A 357 -18.04 -7.51 17.65
N ARG A 358 -18.44 -6.81 18.73
CA ARG A 358 -19.56 -7.24 19.58
C ARG A 358 -20.92 -7.10 18.91
N ALA A 359 -21.10 -6.29 17.87
CA ALA A 359 -22.37 -6.16 17.15
C ALA A 359 -22.84 -7.51 16.54
N GLY A 360 -21.92 -8.45 16.32
CA GLY A 360 -22.22 -9.83 15.95
C GLY A 360 -21.76 -10.17 14.54
N TRP A 361 -21.57 -11.47 14.29
CA TRP A 361 -21.01 -11.98 13.03
C TRP A 361 -21.79 -11.58 11.77
N PRO A 362 -23.15 -11.59 11.74
CA PRO A 362 -23.88 -11.19 10.54
C PRO A 362 -23.58 -9.75 10.10
N PHE A 363 -23.51 -8.81 11.06
CA PHE A 363 -23.16 -7.42 10.79
C PHE A 363 -21.71 -7.28 10.33
N VAL A 364 -20.76 -7.89 11.06
CA VAL A 364 -19.32 -7.82 10.70
C VAL A 364 -19.10 -8.40 9.31
N GLY A 365 -19.73 -9.54 9.00
CA GLY A 365 -19.68 -10.17 7.69
C GLY A 365 -20.26 -9.31 6.57
N ALA A 366 -21.43 -8.70 6.79
CA ALA A 366 -22.05 -7.79 5.84
C ALA A 366 -21.20 -6.53 5.61
N PHE A 367 -20.61 -5.97 6.67
CA PHE A 367 -19.71 -4.82 6.57
C PHE A 367 -18.44 -5.15 5.78
N ILE A 368 -17.76 -6.25 6.12
CA ILE A 368 -16.53 -6.67 5.44
C ILE A 368 -16.82 -6.98 3.97
N LEU A 369 -17.88 -7.72 3.69
CA LEU A 369 -18.31 -7.99 2.32
C LEU A 369 -18.58 -6.69 1.54
N GLY A 370 -19.35 -5.77 2.11
CA GLY A 370 -19.65 -4.48 1.47
C GLY A 370 -18.39 -3.65 1.23
N PHE A 371 -17.47 -3.61 2.19
CA PHE A 371 -16.20 -2.91 2.04
C PHE A 371 -15.31 -3.55 0.96
N THR A 372 -15.18 -4.88 0.93
CA THR A 372 -14.45 -5.59 -0.12
C THR A 372 -15.05 -5.34 -1.50
N VAL A 373 -16.39 -5.34 -1.61
CA VAL A 373 -17.07 -5.02 -2.88
C VAL A 373 -16.73 -3.59 -3.33
N LEU A 374 -16.66 -2.62 -2.41
CA LEU A 374 -16.27 -1.25 -2.74
C LEU A 374 -14.79 -1.16 -3.18
N GLU A 375 -13.87 -1.86 -2.52
CA GLU A 375 -12.46 -1.90 -2.94
C GLU A 375 -12.29 -2.51 -4.33
N VAL A 376 -12.95 -3.65 -4.59
CA VAL A 376 -12.93 -4.31 -5.91
C VAL A 376 -13.56 -3.41 -6.97
N ALA A 377 -14.67 -2.74 -6.64
CA ALA A 377 -15.30 -1.78 -7.54
C ALA A 377 -14.34 -0.63 -7.89
N GLY A 378 -13.55 -0.15 -6.94
CA GLY A 378 -12.54 0.89 -7.19
C GLY A 378 -11.45 0.43 -8.15
N GLN A 379 -10.84 -0.72 -7.91
CA GLN A 379 -9.85 -1.31 -8.83
C GLN A 379 -10.42 -1.52 -10.23
N GLN A 380 -11.66 -1.97 -10.28
CA GLN A 380 -12.33 -2.23 -11.54
C GLN A 380 -12.60 -0.93 -12.29
N VAL A 381 -13.02 0.16 -11.61
CA VAL A 381 -13.17 1.49 -12.21
C VAL A 381 -11.86 1.96 -12.85
N ASP A 382 -10.72 1.76 -12.19
CA ASP A 382 -9.42 2.11 -12.76
C ASP A 382 -9.14 1.33 -14.05
N LEU A 383 -9.43 0.03 -14.07
CA LEU A 383 -9.29 -0.80 -15.27
C LEU A 383 -10.26 -0.39 -16.39
N TRP A 384 -11.51 -0.04 -16.07
CA TRP A 384 -12.46 0.45 -17.07
C TRP A 384 -11.98 1.76 -17.68
N ILE A 385 -11.51 2.69 -16.85
CA ILE A 385 -10.92 3.96 -17.29
C ILE A 385 -9.70 3.69 -18.18
N ALA A 386 -8.81 2.80 -17.75
CA ALA A 386 -7.62 2.41 -18.50
C ALA A 386 -7.98 1.87 -19.90
N ARG A 387 -8.96 0.95 -19.96
CA ARG A 387 -9.44 0.35 -21.22
C ARG A 387 -10.16 1.36 -22.12
N LEU A 388 -10.93 2.29 -21.55
CA LEU A 388 -11.67 3.31 -22.31
C LEU A 388 -10.74 4.33 -22.94
N ILE A 389 -9.65 4.70 -22.26
CA ILE A 389 -8.63 5.63 -22.77
C ILE A 389 -7.69 4.93 -23.78
N GLY A 390 -7.44 3.63 -23.58
CA GLY A 390 -6.58 2.81 -24.44
C GLY A 390 -5.09 3.01 -24.18
N GLY A 391 -4.25 2.41 -25.02
CA GLY A 391 -2.79 2.54 -24.94
C GLY A 391 -2.31 3.95 -25.36
N GLN A 392 -2.27 4.88 -24.41
CA GLN A 392 -1.76 6.24 -24.61
C GLN A 392 -0.29 6.38 -24.15
N LEU A 393 0.39 7.40 -24.71
CA LEU A 393 1.71 7.80 -24.26
C LEU A 393 1.70 8.20 -22.79
N VAL A 394 2.82 8.01 -22.12
CA VAL A 394 2.92 8.23 -20.67
C VAL A 394 2.81 9.68 -20.25
N GLY A 395 3.28 10.61 -21.08
CA GLY A 395 2.99 12.03 -20.84
C GLY A 395 1.49 12.34 -20.84
N VAL A 396 0.66 11.54 -21.52
CA VAL A 396 -0.81 11.67 -21.46
C VAL A 396 -1.32 11.10 -20.14
N TRP A 397 -0.87 9.91 -19.74
CA TRP A 397 -1.23 9.30 -18.45
C TRP A 397 -0.84 10.17 -17.26
N VAL A 398 0.38 10.71 -17.20
CA VAL A 398 0.83 11.59 -16.12
C VAL A 398 -0.03 12.86 -16.03
N ARG A 399 -0.52 13.39 -17.16
CA ARG A 399 -1.41 14.55 -17.20
C ARG A 399 -2.85 14.21 -16.82
N LEU A 400 -3.32 13.02 -17.19
CA LEU A 400 -4.69 12.56 -16.89
C LEU A 400 -4.83 12.02 -15.47
N ASN A 401 -3.79 11.40 -14.92
CA ASN A 401 -3.82 10.68 -13.64
C ASN A 401 -4.46 11.49 -12.50
N PRO A 402 -4.12 12.78 -12.29
CA PRO A 402 -4.78 13.59 -11.27
C PRO A 402 -6.32 13.61 -11.40
N PHE A 403 -6.84 13.69 -12.62
CA PHE A 403 -8.28 13.72 -12.86
C PHE A 403 -8.92 12.33 -12.71
N LEU A 404 -8.20 11.27 -13.04
CA LEU A 404 -8.66 9.89 -12.81
C LEU A 404 -8.72 9.60 -11.31
N ASP A 405 -7.70 10.02 -10.58
CA ASP A 405 -7.66 9.94 -9.11
C ASP A 405 -8.80 10.74 -8.49
N LEU A 406 -9.19 11.89 -9.07
CA LEU A 406 -10.35 12.65 -8.61
C LEU A 406 -11.63 11.83 -8.74
N VAL A 407 -11.85 11.19 -9.89
CA VAL A 407 -13.02 10.33 -10.13
C VAL A 407 -13.04 9.17 -9.15
N GLN A 408 -11.91 8.50 -8.97
CA GLN A 408 -11.77 7.38 -8.03
C GLN A 408 -11.98 7.85 -6.58
N MET A 409 -11.39 8.98 -6.19
CA MET A 409 -11.57 9.57 -4.87
C MET A 409 -13.05 9.87 -4.63
N VAL A 410 -13.71 10.62 -5.51
CA VAL A 410 -15.12 11.02 -5.39
C VAL A 410 -16.05 9.80 -5.34
N LEU A 411 -15.91 8.87 -6.29
CA LEU A 411 -16.81 7.73 -6.39
C LEU A 411 -16.49 6.67 -5.35
N VAL A 412 -15.27 6.18 -5.27
CA VAL A 412 -14.93 5.03 -4.43
C VAL A 412 -14.74 5.45 -2.99
N MET A 413 -13.84 6.42 -2.77
CA MET A 413 -13.47 6.82 -1.42
C MET A 413 -14.59 7.57 -0.71
N GLY A 414 -15.35 8.39 -1.45
CA GLY A 414 -16.53 9.09 -0.94
C GLY A 414 -17.62 8.12 -0.49
N ILE A 415 -17.95 7.12 -1.31
CA ILE A 415 -18.88 6.06 -0.92
C ILE A 415 -18.34 5.30 0.30
N THR A 416 -17.04 5.00 0.34
CA THR A 416 -16.40 4.27 1.44
C THR A 416 -16.52 5.01 2.77
N TRP A 417 -16.25 6.32 2.82
CA TRP A 417 -16.38 7.09 4.07
C TRP A 417 -17.82 7.18 4.57
N VAL A 418 -18.79 7.35 3.67
CA VAL A 418 -20.21 7.32 4.06
C VAL A 418 -20.62 5.93 4.53
N PHE A 419 -20.14 4.87 3.86
CA PHE A 419 -20.37 3.49 4.26
C PHE A 419 -19.82 3.20 5.66
N LEU A 420 -18.61 3.68 5.99
CA LEU A 420 -18.03 3.58 7.33
C LEU A 420 -18.90 4.28 8.40
N GLY A 421 -19.40 5.48 8.09
CA GLY A 421 -20.32 6.21 8.98
C GLY A 421 -21.63 5.46 9.25
N VAL A 422 -22.24 4.93 8.19
CA VAL A 422 -23.48 4.13 8.28
C VAL A 422 -23.25 2.84 9.05
N ALA A 423 -22.16 2.12 8.75
CA ALA A 423 -21.81 0.89 9.45
C ALA A 423 -21.56 1.12 10.95
N TYR A 424 -20.85 2.19 11.31
CA TYR A 424 -20.63 2.53 12.71
C TYR A 424 -21.94 2.87 13.43
N THR A 425 -22.80 3.69 12.80
CA THR A 425 -24.13 4.04 13.35
C THR A 425 -24.97 2.79 13.57
N ARG A 426 -24.94 1.85 12.63
CA ARG A 426 -25.61 0.56 12.74
C ARG A 426 -25.05 -0.27 13.91
N ALA A 427 -23.73 -0.38 14.05
CA ALA A 427 -23.09 -1.06 15.17
C ALA A 427 -23.51 -0.48 16.53
N LEU A 428 -23.55 0.86 16.64
CA LEU A 428 -23.98 1.55 17.85
C LEU A 428 -25.46 1.29 18.17
N SER A 429 -26.33 1.30 17.14
CA SER A 429 -27.76 1.00 17.31
C SER A 429 -28.01 -0.43 17.80
N ILE A 430 -27.24 -1.42 17.32
CA ILE A 430 -27.32 -2.81 17.77
C ILE A 430 -26.88 -2.93 19.23
N PHE A 431 -25.85 -2.17 19.62
CA PHE A 431 -25.38 -2.15 21.00
C PHE A 431 -26.42 -1.53 21.94
N ALA A 432 -26.96 -0.35 21.60
CA ALA A 432 -28.00 0.33 22.38
C ALA A 432 -29.26 -0.54 22.55
N ALA A 433 -29.69 -1.24 21.50
CA ALA A 433 -30.83 -2.16 21.55
C ALA A 433 -30.59 -3.35 22.51
N ARG A 434 -29.34 -3.79 22.68
CA ARG A 434 -28.99 -4.87 23.62
C ARG A 434 -28.81 -4.40 25.06
N ALA A 435 -28.40 -3.16 25.25
CA ALA A 435 -28.26 -2.56 26.59
C ALA A 435 -29.62 -2.30 27.26
N GLY A 436 -30.70 -2.19 26.49
CA GLY A 436 -32.05 -2.01 27.04
C GLY A 436 -32.39 -0.55 27.40
N ASP A 437 -31.56 0.41 26.97
CA ASP A 437 -31.61 1.83 27.38
C ASP A 437 -32.81 2.64 26.83
N GLY A 438 -33.82 2.01 26.23
CA GLY A 438 -34.99 2.70 25.66
C GLY A 438 -34.66 3.69 24.53
N VAL A 439 -33.41 3.74 24.06
CA VAL A 439 -32.97 4.58 22.95
C VAL A 439 -33.62 4.08 21.66
N THR A 440 -34.45 4.92 21.05
CA THR A 440 -35.08 4.63 19.76
C THR A 440 -33.98 4.45 18.70
N PRO A 441 -33.84 3.25 18.10
CA PRO A 441 -32.81 3.03 17.09
C PRO A 441 -33.14 3.87 15.85
N VAL A 442 -32.24 4.76 15.45
CA VAL A 442 -32.42 5.59 14.23
C VAL A 442 -32.35 4.75 12.95
N LEU A 443 -31.71 3.57 13.01
CA LEU A 443 -31.61 2.60 11.94
C LEU A 443 -32.29 1.29 12.38
N THR A 444 -33.61 1.29 12.52
CA THR A 444 -34.38 0.04 12.59
C THR A 444 -34.52 -0.55 11.19
N PRO A 445 -33.98 -1.74 10.92
CA PRO A 445 -34.50 -2.55 9.83
C PRO A 445 -35.93 -2.91 10.21
N ASP A 446 -36.85 -2.84 9.27
CA ASP A 446 -38.06 -3.64 9.41
C ASP A 446 -37.62 -5.11 9.56
N ALA A 447 -38.03 -5.77 10.65
CA ALA A 447 -37.99 -7.22 10.94
C ALA A 447 -36.95 -7.74 11.98
N PRO A 448 -36.98 -9.05 12.31
CA PRO A 448 -37.70 -9.70 13.40
C PRO A 448 -36.80 -10.11 14.58
N ASN A 449 -37.44 -10.52 15.70
CA ASN A 449 -36.88 -10.74 17.04
C ASN A 449 -35.50 -11.49 17.12
N PRO A 450 -34.43 -10.87 17.65
CA PRO A 450 -33.04 -11.38 17.58
C PRO A 450 -32.62 -12.42 18.66
N THR A 451 -33.51 -12.85 19.54
CA THR A 451 -33.14 -13.60 20.77
C THR A 451 -32.84 -15.10 20.59
N ARG A 452 -32.90 -15.69 19.39
CA ARG A 452 -32.71 -17.15 19.19
C ARG A 452 -31.41 -17.62 18.51
N ALA A 453 -30.46 -16.75 18.17
CA ALA A 453 -29.33 -17.12 17.28
C ALA A 453 -27.98 -17.45 17.98
N VAL A 454 -27.93 -17.71 19.29
CA VAL A 454 -26.65 -17.74 20.04
C VAL A 454 -25.91 -19.11 20.02
N ARG A 455 -26.51 -20.20 19.52
CA ARG A 455 -25.93 -21.56 19.72
C ARG A 455 -25.09 -22.17 18.60
N ALA A 456 -24.75 -21.45 17.52
CA ALA A 456 -23.86 -21.98 16.47
C ALA A 456 -22.82 -20.93 16.03
N ARG A 457 -21.76 -20.74 16.84
CA ARG A 457 -20.76 -19.67 16.67
C ARG A 457 -19.84 -19.80 15.44
N TRP A 458 -19.62 -21.00 14.91
CA TRP A 458 -18.57 -21.24 13.91
C TRP A 458 -19.08 -21.26 12.46
N VAL A 459 -20.33 -21.67 12.26
CA VAL A 459 -20.97 -21.78 10.95
C VAL A 459 -21.10 -20.44 10.20
N PRO A 460 -21.55 -19.33 10.83
CA PRO A 460 -21.65 -18.04 10.14
C PRO A 460 -20.27 -17.43 9.83
N ALA A 461 -19.26 -17.65 10.68
CA ALA A 461 -17.89 -17.18 10.41
C ALA A 461 -17.29 -17.88 9.17
N LEU A 462 -17.50 -19.20 9.04
CA LEU A 462 -17.10 -19.97 7.86
C LEU A 462 -17.80 -19.48 6.58
N ALA A 463 -19.09 -19.14 6.64
CA ALA A 463 -19.81 -18.62 5.49
C ALA A 463 -19.28 -17.24 5.06
N ILE A 464 -18.98 -16.36 6.01
CA ILE A 464 -18.38 -15.04 5.72
C ILE A 464 -17.00 -15.21 5.08
N ILE A 465 -16.14 -16.04 5.68
CA ILE A 465 -14.80 -16.32 5.14
C ILE A 465 -14.93 -16.90 3.72
N LEU A 466 -15.84 -17.86 3.50
CA LEU A 466 -16.05 -18.45 2.18
C LEU A 466 -16.49 -17.42 1.14
N VAL A 467 -17.47 -16.57 1.47
CA VAL A 467 -17.98 -15.55 0.54
C VAL A 467 -16.92 -14.47 0.30
N THR A 468 -16.20 -14.00 1.33
CA THR A 468 -15.09 -13.06 1.16
C THR A 468 -13.98 -13.68 0.32
N VAL A 469 -13.61 -14.94 0.57
CA VAL A 469 -12.65 -15.68 -0.26
C VAL A 469 -13.15 -15.76 -1.68
N LEU A 470 -14.42 -16.08 -1.93
CA LEU A 470 -14.99 -16.21 -3.26
C LEU A 470 -15.07 -14.87 -4.01
N VAL A 471 -15.39 -13.78 -3.31
CA VAL A 471 -15.37 -12.42 -3.89
C VAL A 471 -13.94 -12.00 -4.20
N VAL A 472 -12.97 -12.26 -3.30
CA VAL A 472 -11.58 -11.89 -3.56
C VAL A 472 -10.93 -12.79 -4.61
N THR A 473 -11.21 -14.10 -4.62
CA THR A 473 -10.72 -15.00 -5.69
C THR A 473 -11.41 -14.71 -7.02
N GLY A 474 -12.71 -14.41 -7.02
CA GLY A 474 -13.41 -13.94 -8.22
C GLY A 474 -12.83 -12.62 -8.73
N ALA A 475 -12.52 -11.67 -7.83
CA ALA A 475 -11.84 -10.43 -8.18
C ALA A 475 -10.40 -10.65 -8.66
N ALA A 476 -9.67 -11.62 -8.09
CA ALA A 476 -8.32 -11.99 -8.53
C ALA A 476 -8.32 -12.66 -9.92
N GLN A 477 -9.44 -13.27 -10.33
CA GLN A 477 -9.65 -13.80 -11.68
C GLN A 477 -10.11 -12.75 -12.69
N LEU A 478 -10.50 -11.55 -12.26
CA LEU A 478 -10.63 -10.44 -13.19
C LEU A 478 -9.23 -10.18 -13.79
N PRO A 479 -9.12 -9.82 -15.08
CA PRO A 479 -7.83 -9.56 -15.71
C PRO A 479 -7.13 -8.42 -14.96
N SER A 480 -6.26 -8.78 -14.02
CA SER A 480 -5.54 -7.87 -13.12
C SER A 480 -4.24 -7.38 -13.73
N LYS A 481 -3.86 -7.95 -14.89
CA LYS A 481 -2.79 -7.45 -15.73
C LYS A 481 -3.44 -6.82 -16.95
N LEU A 482 -3.04 -5.60 -17.29
CA LEU A 482 -3.16 -5.16 -18.68
C LEU A 482 -2.38 -6.21 -19.49
N ASP A 483 -3.04 -6.87 -20.44
CA ASP A 483 -2.41 -7.89 -21.26
C ASP A 483 -1.08 -7.36 -21.80
N SER A 484 0.00 -8.11 -21.56
CA SER A 484 1.26 -7.88 -22.25
C SER A 484 1.01 -8.23 -23.71
N ASP A 485 1.00 -7.23 -24.58
CA ASP A 485 0.93 -7.47 -26.01
C ASP A 485 2.29 -7.98 -26.47
N VAL A 486 2.35 -9.28 -26.78
CA VAL A 486 3.54 -9.94 -27.30
C VAL A 486 3.41 -10.01 -28.81
N ALA A 487 4.14 -9.15 -29.51
CA ALA A 487 4.20 -9.17 -30.96
C ALA A 487 5.30 -10.13 -31.42
N HIS A 488 4.94 -11.13 -32.22
CA HIS A 488 5.90 -12.08 -32.78
C HIS A 488 6.42 -11.62 -34.15
N ALA A 489 7.73 -11.68 -34.35
CA ALA A 489 8.41 -11.35 -35.60
C ALA A 489 9.39 -12.45 -36.02
N GLY A 490 9.74 -12.47 -37.30
CA GLY A 490 10.87 -13.26 -37.81
C GLY A 490 12.13 -12.40 -37.95
N VAL A 491 13.25 -13.06 -38.22
CA VAL A 491 14.56 -12.42 -38.45
C VAL A 491 14.47 -11.35 -39.55
N LEU A 492 15.15 -10.22 -39.34
CA LEU A 492 15.17 -9.00 -40.19
C LEU A 492 13.82 -8.28 -40.36
N LYS A 493 12.73 -8.77 -39.77
CA LYS A 493 11.43 -8.11 -39.84
C LYS A 493 11.32 -7.05 -38.74
N ALA A 494 11.26 -5.78 -39.15
CA ALA A 494 11.03 -4.68 -38.21
C ALA A 494 9.62 -4.75 -37.62
N VAL A 495 9.52 -4.63 -36.30
CA VAL A 495 8.25 -4.57 -35.57
C VAL A 495 8.23 -3.35 -34.67
N ASP A 496 7.08 -2.68 -34.64
CA ASP A 496 6.87 -1.50 -33.83
C ASP A 496 6.82 -1.89 -32.34
N LEU A 497 7.79 -1.37 -31.58
CA LEU A 497 7.87 -1.40 -30.13
C LEU A 497 7.73 0.04 -29.63
N HIS A 498 6.50 0.44 -29.28
CA HIS A 498 6.13 1.83 -28.99
C HIS A 498 6.42 2.76 -30.19
N GLU A 499 7.18 3.84 -29.99
CA GLU A 499 7.58 4.79 -31.05
C GLU A 499 8.85 4.35 -31.81
N GLN A 500 9.40 3.19 -31.46
CA GLN A 500 10.60 2.61 -32.07
C GLN A 500 10.25 1.38 -32.90
N ARG A 501 11.09 1.03 -33.87
CA ARG A 501 11.02 -0.28 -34.54
C ARG A 501 12.26 -1.06 -34.24
N VAL A 502 12.06 -2.31 -33.81
CA VAL A 502 13.14 -3.24 -33.50
C VAL A 502 13.16 -4.35 -34.54
N ALA A 503 14.37 -4.75 -34.93
CA ALA A 503 14.63 -5.91 -35.76
C ALA A 503 15.91 -6.59 -35.26
N ALA A 504 16.06 -7.88 -35.55
CA ALA A 504 17.26 -8.65 -35.22
C ALA A 504 17.73 -9.40 -36.46
N ALA A 505 19.04 -9.44 -36.69
CA ALA A 505 19.65 -10.31 -37.69
C ALA A 505 19.72 -11.77 -37.21
N ALA A 506 20.15 -12.66 -38.10
CA ALA A 506 20.38 -14.05 -37.74
C ALA A 506 21.48 -14.14 -36.67
N PRO A 507 21.37 -15.02 -35.68
CA PRO A 507 22.37 -15.15 -34.62
C PRO A 507 23.64 -15.82 -35.14
N GLU A 508 24.78 -15.34 -34.66
CA GLU A 508 26.08 -16.00 -34.81
C GLU A 508 26.51 -16.62 -33.49
N PHE A 509 27.25 -17.72 -33.56
CA PHE A 509 27.65 -18.50 -32.38
C PHE A 509 29.16 -18.53 -32.26
N ALA A 510 29.70 -18.32 -31.05
CA ALA A 510 31.13 -18.32 -30.82
C ALA A 510 31.53 -18.89 -29.45
N LYS A 511 32.70 -19.54 -29.36
CA LYS A 511 33.28 -20.00 -28.08
C LYS A 511 34.09 -18.90 -27.38
N ALA A 512 34.62 -17.98 -28.18
CA ALA A 512 35.31 -16.79 -27.71
C ALA A 512 34.91 -15.59 -28.57
N ILE A 513 34.94 -14.40 -27.98
CA ILE A 513 34.65 -13.15 -28.68
C ILE A 513 35.77 -12.15 -28.46
N THR A 514 36.06 -11.34 -29.47
CA THR A 514 37.01 -10.23 -29.38
C THR A 514 36.23 -8.92 -29.36
N ILE A 515 36.26 -8.22 -28.23
CA ILE A 515 35.64 -6.90 -28.06
C ILE A 515 36.74 -5.89 -27.78
N ARG A 516 36.82 -4.84 -28.60
CA ARG A 516 37.81 -3.75 -28.46
C ARG A 516 39.26 -4.29 -28.35
N GLY A 517 39.58 -5.30 -29.14
CA GLY A 517 40.90 -5.95 -29.18
C GLY A 517 41.20 -6.90 -28.03
N ARG A 518 40.26 -7.14 -27.10
CA ARG A 518 40.40 -8.12 -26.02
C ARG A 518 39.54 -9.35 -26.29
N THR A 519 40.18 -10.52 -26.36
CA THR A 519 39.49 -11.80 -26.47
C THR A 519 39.02 -12.29 -25.11
N VAL A 520 37.75 -12.69 -25.03
CA VAL A 520 37.11 -13.27 -23.85
C VAL A 520 36.60 -14.65 -24.22
N THR A 521 36.91 -15.64 -23.39
CA THR A 521 36.49 -17.04 -23.54
C THR A 521 35.50 -17.40 -22.45
N THR A 522 34.55 -18.28 -22.75
CA THR A 522 33.63 -18.84 -21.75
C THR A 522 33.58 -20.37 -21.84
N ASN A 523 33.08 -21.01 -20.78
CA ASN A 523 32.70 -22.43 -20.78
C ASN A 523 31.30 -22.66 -21.37
N GLN A 524 30.56 -21.58 -21.61
CA GLN A 524 29.26 -21.57 -22.29
C GLN A 524 29.43 -21.30 -23.79
N ILE A 525 28.39 -20.83 -24.47
CA ILE A 525 28.51 -20.31 -25.84
C ILE A 525 28.05 -18.85 -25.89
N PHE A 526 28.76 -18.04 -26.67
CA PHE A 526 28.31 -16.71 -27.00
C PHE A 526 27.35 -16.77 -28.18
N VAL A 527 26.17 -16.19 -28.00
CA VAL A 527 25.20 -15.92 -29.06
C VAL A 527 25.28 -14.43 -29.36
N VAL A 528 25.73 -14.08 -30.56
CA VAL A 528 25.88 -12.69 -31.01
C VAL A 528 24.76 -12.38 -31.99
N VAL A 529 23.96 -11.35 -31.69
CA VAL A 529 22.83 -10.95 -32.53
C VAL A 529 22.95 -9.48 -32.86
N THR A 530 23.04 -9.15 -34.14
CA THR A 530 22.98 -7.74 -34.58
C THR A 530 21.55 -7.23 -34.41
N VAL A 531 21.36 -6.34 -33.44
CA VAL A 531 20.10 -5.69 -33.13
C VAL A 531 20.03 -4.37 -33.86
N MET A 532 18.91 -4.12 -34.54
CA MET A 532 18.61 -2.87 -35.23
C MET A 532 17.45 -2.18 -34.55
N VAL A 533 17.68 -0.96 -34.07
CA VAL A 533 16.65 -0.09 -33.49
C VAL A 533 16.54 1.14 -34.38
N SER A 534 15.34 1.43 -34.87
CA SER A 534 15.03 2.68 -35.56
C SER A 534 14.06 3.49 -34.71
N ASN A 535 14.29 4.79 -34.62
CA ASN A 535 13.45 5.67 -33.84
C ASN A 535 12.86 6.79 -34.71
N PRO A 536 11.73 6.54 -35.39
CA PRO A 536 11.02 7.58 -36.12
C PRO A 536 10.35 8.61 -35.20
N GLY A 537 10.18 8.31 -33.91
CA GLY A 537 9.53 9.17 -32.94
C GLY A 537 10.43 10.28 -32.38
N PRO A 538 9.83 11.28 -31.69
CA PRO A 538 10.56 12.36 -31.03
C PRO A 538 11.31 11.93 -29.77
N HIS A 539 11.06 10.72 -29.25
CA HIS A 539 11.62 10.23 -27.99
C HIS A 539 12.39 8.93 -28.18
N ALA A 540 13.58 8.81 -27.58
CA ALA A 540 14.41 7.61 -27.64
C ALA A 540 14.30 6.83 -26.33
N ASP A 541 13.39 5.85 -26.31
CA ASP A 541 13.33 4.88 -25.22
C ASP A 541 14.54 3.94 -25.30
N LYS A 542 15.01 3.50 -24.14
CA LYS A 542 16.04 2.46 -24.07
C LYS A 542 15.37 1.12 -24.35
N VAL A 543 15.69 0.47 -25.45
CA VAL A 543 15.27 -0.93 -25.67
C VAL A 543 16.17 -1.83 -24.84
N THR A 544 15.65 -2.87 -24.21
CA THR A 544 16.42 -3.97 -23.59
C THR A 544 16.11 -5.26 -24.33
N ALA A 545 17.15 -6.06 -24.58
CA ALA A 545 17.06 -7.31 -25.29
C ALA A 545 17.44 -8.45 -24.34
N HIS A 546 16.62 -9.48 -24.31
CA HIS A 546 16.86 -10.71 -23.56
C HIS A 546 16.79 -11.89 -24.50
N PHE A 547 17.79 -12.77 -24.46
CA PHE A 547 17.68 -14.05 -25.13
C PHE A 547 16.86 -15.00 -24.27
N VAL A 548 15.78 -15.55 -24.80
CA VAL A 548 14.86 -16.43 -24.08
C VAL A 548 14.85 -17.79 -24.74
N SER A 549 15.06 -18.84 -23.94
CA SER A 549 14.95 -20.23 -24.38
C SER A 549 14.26 -21.09 -23.34
N GLY A 550 13.10 -21.63 -23.69
CA GLY A 550 12.22 -22.31 -22.76
C GLY A 550 11.82 -21.40 -21.60
N SER A 551 12.19 -21.78 -20.37
CA SER A 551 11.95 -20.99 -19.15
C SER A 551 13.14 -20.12 -18.74
N ALA A 552 14.27 -20.19 -19.45
CA ALA A 552 15.48 -19.44 -19.12
C ALA A 552 15.52 -18.11 -19.88
N SER A 553 15.94 -17.06 -19.19
CA SER A 553 16.19 -15.73 -19.76
C SER A 553 17.62 -15.32 -19.49
N TYR A 554 18.34 -14.92 -20.54
CA TYR A 554 19.74 -14.55 -20.51
C TYR A 554 19.85 -13.04 -20.83
N PRO A 555 20.39 -12.21 -19.91
CA PRO A 555 20.59 -10.79 -20.18
C PRO A 555 21.76 -10.58 -21.15
N ALA A 556 21.77 -9.43 -21.84
CA ALA A 556 22.89 -9.02 -22.67
C ALA A 556 24.19 -8.93 -21.84
N TRP A 557 25.27 -9.49 -22.39
CA TRP A 557 26.58 -9.60 -21.78
C TRP A 557 27.48 -8.45 -22.25
N GLY A 558 27.81 -7.54 -21.33
CA GLY A 558 28.80 -6.45 -21.50
C GLY A 558 28.41 -5.33 -22.48
N THR A 559 27.65 -5.66 -23.53
CA THR A 559 27.15 -4.77 -24.56
C THR A 559 25.77 -4.28 -24.13
N GLY A 560 25.62 -2.98 -23.96
CA GLY A 560 24.31 -2.39 -23.80
C GLY A 560 23.52 -2.55 -25.09
N THR A 561 22.20 -2.61 -25.01
CA THR A 561 21.35 -2.54 -26.19
C THR A 561 21.45 -1.17 -26.87
N PRO A 562 21.36 -1.13 -28.21
CA PRO A 562 21.47 0.11 -28.96
C PRO A 562 20.33 1.08 -28.61
N VAL A 563 20.69 2.35 -28.41
CA VAL A 563 19.73 3.46 -28.25
C VAL A 563 19.78 4.30 -29.52
N ALA A 564 18.68 4.30 -30.28
CA ALA A 564 18.55 5.10 -31.49
C ALA A 564 18.01 6.50 -31.16
N PRO A 565 18.79 7.58 -31.41
CA PRO A 565 18.29 8.94 -31.26
C PRO A 565 17.09 9.20 -32.19
N PRO A 566 16.23 10.20 -31.87
CA PRO A 566 15.12 10.58 -32.74
C PRO A 566 15.57 10.85 -34.19
N GLY A 567 14.95 10.17 -35.15
CA GLY A 567 15.28 10.24 -36.58
C GLY A 567 16.47 9.39 -37.04
N PHE A 568 17.01 8.52 -36.18
CA PHE A 568 18.14 7.66 -36.51
C PHE A 568 17.81 6.18 -36.38
N ARG A 569 18.59 5.38 -37.09
CA ARG A 569 18.68 3.93 -36.99
C ARG A 569 20.06 3.57 -36.45
N VAL A 570 20.08 2.63 -35.53
CA VAL A 570 21.30 2.10 -34.94
C VAL A 570 21.32 0.58 -35.10
N ALA A 571 22.43 0.05 -35.60
CA ALA A 571 22.74 -1.36 -35.58
C ALA A 571 23.90 -1.61 -34.61
N GLN A 572 23.77 -2.61 -33.74
CA GLN A 572 24.82 -2.99 -32.79
C GLN A 572 24.75 -4.49 -32.50
N ASP A 573 25.89 -5.13 -32.37
CA ASP A 573 25.97 -6.52 -31.93
C ASP A 573 25.71 -6.62 -30.43
N VAL A 574 24.66 -7.36 -30.08
CA VAL A 574 24.32 -7.68 -28.70
C VAL A 574 24.72 -9.12 -28.42
N VAL A 575 25.52 -9.31 -27.38
CA VAL A 575 26.08 -10.61 -27.02
C VAL A 575 25.32 -11.21 -25.86
N PHE A 576 25.07 -12.51 -25.91
CA PHE A 576 24.49 -13.28 -24.81
C PHE A 576 25.40 -14.47 -24.48
N GLU A 577 25.58 -14.77 -23.20
CA GLU A 577 26.28 -15.96 -22.73
C GLU A 577 25.23 -17.01 -22.34
N VAL A 578 25.14 -18.10 -23.11
CA VAL A 578 24.02 -19.06 -23.07
C VAL A 578 24.53 -20.49 -22.86
N ASP A 579 23.78 -21.29 -22.11
CA ASP A 579 24.04 -22.72 -21.98
C ASP A 579 23.84 -23.42 -23.35
N PRO A 580 24.87 -24.08 -23.92
CA PRO A 580 24.78 -24.74 -25.23
C PRO A 580 23.61 -25.73 -25.35
N ALA A 581 23.23 -26.40 -24.24
CA ALA A 581 22.11 -27.35 -24.23
C ALA A 581 20.74 -26.68 -24.37
N ARG A 582 20.67 -25.35 -24.21
CA ARG A 582 19.44 -24.56 -24.23
C ARG A 582 19.40 -23.56 -25.38
N VAL A 583 20.26 -23.69 -26.39
CA VAL A 583 20.30 -22.74 -27.52
C VAL A 583 19.16 -22.97 -28.52
N ALA A 584 18.74 -24.22 -28.71
CA ALA A 584 17.71 -24.59 -29.69
C ALA A 584 16.33 -23.99 -29.34
N GLY A 585 15.65 -23.42 -30.34
CA GLY A 585 14.34 -22.77 -30.16
C GLY A 585 14.38 -21.46 -29.36
N GLY A 586 15.57 -20.86 -29.21
CA GLY A 586 15.71 -19.55 -28.59
C GLY A 586 15.15 -18.43 -29.46
N HIS A 587 14.54 -17.43 -28.83
CA HIS A 587 14.08 -16.20 -29.46
C HIS A 587 14.63 -14.98 -28.73
N LEU A 588 14.63 -13.84 -29.40
CA LEU A 588 15.05 -12.58 -28.82
C LEU A 588 13.83 -11.78 -28.37
N SER A 589 13.71 -11.54 -27.07
CA SER A 589 12.62 -10.77 -26.50
C SER A 589 13.08 -9.33 -26.25
N PHE A 590 12.45 -8.38 -26.93
CA PHE A 590 12.66 -6.96 -26.76
C PHE A 590 11.58 -6.36 -25.88
N SER A 591 12.01 -5.68 -24.83
CA SER A 591 11.16 -4.80 -24.05
C SER A 591 11.71 -3.39 -24.16
N ALA A 592 10.83 -2.40 -24.28
CA ALA A 592 11.28 -1.06 -23.96
C ALA A 592 11.52 -1.00 -22.45
N MET A 593 12.57 -0.35 -22.01
CA MET A 593 12.74 0.15 -20.64
C MET A 593 12.74 1.68 -20.76
N GLY A 594 11.56 2.22 -21.05
CA GLY A 594 11.33 3.66 -21.04
C GLY A 594 10.72 4.11 -19.71
N GLU A 595 10.79 5.42 -19.47
CA GLU A 595 9.92 6.13 -18.52
C GLU A 595 8.44 5.71 -18.66
N SER A 596 8.08 5.27 -19.87
CA SER A 596 6.75 4.85 -20.28
C SER A 596 6.22 3.58 -19.59
N ILE A 597 7.09 2.63 -19.23
CA ILE A 597 6.64 1.30 -18.75
C ILE A 597 6.45 1.27 -17.24
N LEU A 598 7.22 2.07 -16.49
CA LEU A 598 7.06 2.20 -15.04
C LEU A 598 5.70 2.79 -14.63
N LEU A 599 5.02 3.48 -15.56
CA LEU A 599 3.85 4.30 -15.25
C LEU A 599 2.53 3.71 -15.72
N THR A 600 2.53 2.94 -16.81
CA THR A 600 1.29 2.41 -17.40
C THR A 600 0.99 0.98 -16.97
N GLY A 601 1.99 0.25 -16.47
CA GLY A 601 1.86 -1.20 -16.24
C GLY A 601 1.60 -1.98 -17.53
N TYR A 602 1.65 -1.33 -18.70
CA TYR A 602 1.53 -1.94 -20.01
C TYR A 602 2.94 -2.07 -20.59
N GLN A 603 3.36 -3.32 -20.78
CA GLN A 603 4.62 -3.64 -21.41
C GLN A 603 4.31 -4.33 -22.72
N LYS A 604 4.52 -3.63 -23.84
CA LYS A 604 4.62 -4.27 -25.14
C LYS A 604 5.96 -4.96 -25.22
N THR A 605 5.94 -6.25 -25.54
CA THR A 605 7.13 -7.07 -25.74
C THR A 605 7.13 -7.51 -27.20
N VAL A 606 8.29 -7.49 -27.85
CA VAL A 606 8.44 -8.03 -29.20
C VAL A 606 9.34 -9.24 -29.13
N ASP A 607 8.80 -10.41 -29.50
CA ASP A 607 9.56 -11.65 -29.56
C ASP A 607 9.94 -11.93 -31.01
N ILE A 608 11.24 -11.87 -31.31
CA ILE A 608 11.78 -12.20 -32.64
C ILE A 608 12.30 -13.63 -32.60
N ASP A 609 11.65 -14.52 -33.36
CA ASP A 609 12.13 -15.89 -33.55
C ASP A 609 13.43 -15.85 -34.37
N LEU A 610 14.49 -16.42 -33.79
CA LEU A 610 15.82 -16.45 -34.37
C LEU A 610 16.05 -17.69 -35.25
N GLU A 611 15.07 -18.59 -35.34
CA GLU A 611 15.09 -19.81 -36.16
C GLU A 611 16.29 -20.72 -35.84
N ILE A 612 16.70 -20.79 -34.57
CA ILE A 612 17.92 -21.51 -34.15
C ILE A 612 17.72 -23.02 -34.20
N THR A 613 18.43 -23.68 -35.10
CA THR A 613 18.48 -25.15 -35.19
C THR A 613 19.41 -25.77 -34.14
N PRO A 614 19.15 -27.01 -33.68
CA PRO A 614 20.02 -27.72 -32.73
C PRO A 614 21.49 -27.82 -33.16
N ASP A 615 21.74 -27.89 -34.47
CA ASP A 615 23.09 -28.04 -35.03
C ASP A 615 23.89 -26.72 -35.05
N ALA A 616 23.26 -25.58 -34.79
CA ALA A 616 23.89 -24.26 -34.89
C ALA A 616 25.06 -24.08 -33.89
N VAL A 617 25.01 -24.78 -32.76
CA VAL A 617 26.09 -24.82 -31.76
C VAL A 617 27.33 -25.53 -32.31
N ALA A 618 27.16 -26.55 -33.16
CA ALA A 618 28.26 -27.28 -33.76
C ALA A 618 29.03 -26.44 -34.79
N THR A 619 28.37 -25.45 -35.39
CA THR A 619 28.95 -24.50 -36.35
C THR A 619 29.55 -23.25 -35.71
N ALA A 620 29.68 -23.22 -34.38
CA ALA A 620 30.18 -22.06 -33.68
C ALA A 620 31.63 -21.71 -34.02
N HIS A 621 31.89 -20.42 -34.24
CA HIS A 621 33.21 -19.87 -34.45
C HIS A 621 34.10 -20.07 -33.22
N ASP A 622 35.38 -20.35 -33.43
CA ASP A 622 36.32 -20.42 -32.30
C ASP A 622 36.56 -19.04 -31.69
N VAL A 623 36.67 -18.00 -32.52
CA VAL A 623 36.73 -16.60 -32.12
C VAL A 623 35.90 -15.76 -33.09
N LEU A 624 35.02 -14.90 -32.58
CA LEU A 624 34.24 -13.95 -33.35
C LEU A 624 34.55 -12.50 -32.93
N GLU A 625 34.75 -11.61 -33.90
CA GLU A 625 34.96 -10.18 -33.63
C GLU A 625 33.60 -9.48 -33.48
N VAL A 626 33.40 -8.77 -32.38
CA VAL A 626 32.10 -8.14 -32.04
C VAL A 626 32.23 -6.63 -32.17
N TYR A 627 31.33 -6.03 -32.95
CA TYR A 627 31.29 -4.59 -33.17
C TYR A 627 30.38 -3.92 -32.13
N ASP A 628 30.99 -3.42 -31.05
CA ASP A 628 30.30 -2.74 -29.95
C ASP A 628 30.06 -1.23 -30.21
N LEU A 629 30.54 -0.69 -31.33
CA LEU A 629 30.26 0.70 -31.69
C LEU A 629 28.99 0.76 -32.53
N PRO A 630 27.99 1.55 -32.11
CA PRO A 630 26.74 1.68 -32.85
C PRO A 630 27.00 2.30 -34.22
N ASP A 631 26.69 1.58 -35.29
CA ASP A 631 26.65 2.19 -36.62
C ASP A 631 25.38 3.02 -36.74
N ARG A 632 25.54 4.30 -37.10
CA ARG A 632 24.45 5.28 -37.09
C ARG A 632 24.10 5.67 -38.52
N GLU A 633 22.91 5.28 -38.93
CA GLU A 633 22.31 5.70 -40.19
C GLU A 633 21.11 6.62 -39.90
N ALA A 634 20.84 7.59 -40.79
CA ALA A 634 19.59 8.34 -40.71
C ALA A 634 18.42 7.39 -41.05
N ALA A 635 17.38 7.38 -40.21
CA ALA A 635 16.25 6.44 -40.31
C ALA A 635 15.24 6.78 -41.41
#